data_AF-A0A3P6H475-F1
#
_entry.id   AF-A0A3P6H475-F1
#
_cell.length_a   1.000
_cell.length_b   1.000
_cell.length_c   1.000
_cell.angle_alpha   90.00
_cell.angle_beta   90.00
_cell.angle_gamma   90.00
#
_symmetry.space_group_name_H-M   'P 1'
#
loop_
_entity.id
_entity.type
_entity.pdbx_description
1 polymer ?
#
loop_
_entity_poly.entity_id
_entity_poly.type
_entity_poly.pdbx_seq_one_letter_code
_entity_poly.pdbx_strand_id
1 'polypeptide(L)'
;MALLEHKILRDMKKLGIPEDTSNPLRLQLYREIFDRFIEKCVLYGPLLAKIKNQYEEFIVHLRKKIDEMLPIREHLWVASFNADESVRDFRNHENAEIVFLKSEMQRDKAKIEKLKQECTELQVTVGNLSAKLEARDEACRVESDGRKLLIGEVNDLTSRLHEMELLVKADTDRNNEDPITLKILVEYASCYVIPMQYEKATEKANAELNHYRSDYEERVPRTKYDEAVKQLNEKTLEVEALNEELESAASRYSVLEDHCATLTTWRDLFNTQVLYITRVLATKSDPGQKVEYISALLFRYRKIAREKTAEQLAEFVQQDFAHAEAGGLPSLSRPTVAKARSKTDTD
;
A
#
# COMPACT_ATOMS: atom_id res chain seq x y z
N MET A 1 58.79 6.01 -68.80
CA MET A 1 58.65 6.52 -67.42
C MET A 1 58.24 7.99 -67.39
N ALA A 2 59.02 8.93 -67.93
CA ALA A 2 58.70 10.37 -67.92
C ALA A 2 57.30 10.77 -68.47
N LEU A 3 56.81 10.08 -69.50
CA LEU A 3 55.46 10.30 -70.07
C LEU A 3 54.32 9.87 -69.14
N LEU A 4 54.53 8.85 -68.30
CA LEU A 4 53.54 8.37 -67.33
C LEU A 4 53.52 9.33 -66.14
N GLU A 5 54.70 9.71 -65.60
CA GLU A 5 54.84 10.69 -64.50
C GLU A 5 54.23 12.05 -64.82
N HIS A 6 54.48 12.59 -66.01
CA HIS A 6 53.88 13.85 -66.46
C HIS A 6 52.35 13.74 -66.64
N LYS A 7 51.84 12.52 -66.87
CA LYS A 7 50.40 12.27 -66.92
C LYS A 7 49.81 12.18 -65.50
N ILE A 8 50.49 11.58 -64.54
CA ILE A 8 50.07 11.53 -63.12
C ILE A 8 49.90 12.95 -62.57
N LEU A 9 50.91 13.81 -62.72
CA LEU A 9 50.88 15.18 -62.20
C LEU A 9 49.78 16.02 -62.87
N ARG A 10 49.53 15.80 -64.16
CA ARG A 10 48.47 16.48 -64.90
C ARG A 10 47.09 16.03 -64.45
N ASP A 11 46.88 14.72 -64.30
CA ASP A 11 45.57 14.16 -63.95
C ASP A 11 45.26 14.41 -62.46
N MET A 12 46.26 14.37 -61.57
CA MET A 12 46.14 14.82 -60.17
C MET A 12 45.74 16.28 -60.06
N LYS A 13 46.37 17.18 -60.82
CA LYS A 13 46.07 18.61 -60.82
C LYS A 13 44.70 18.94 -61.43
N LYS A 14 44.27 18.19 -62.45
CA LYS A 14 42.95 18.34 -63.08
C LYS A 14 41.80 17.84 -62.20
N LEU A 15 42.02 16.74 -61.47
CA LEU A 15 41.01 16.11 -60.62
C LEU A 15 41.02 16.65 -59.18
N GLY A 16 41.94 17.56 -58.84
CA GLY A 16 42.04 18.16 -57.51
C GLY A 16 42.34 17.14 -56.41
N ILE A 17 43.08 16.06 -56.72
CA ILE A 17 43.33 14.97 -55.77
C ILE A 17 44.37 15.43 -54.74
N PRO A 18 44.04 15.46 -53.44
CA PRO A 18 44.99 15.85 -52.39
C PRO A 18 46.13 14.83 -52.26
N GLU A 19 47.27 15.30 -51.74
CA GLU A 19 48.50 14.51 -51.57
C GLU A 19 48.44 13.50 -50.41
N ASP A 20 47.26 13.25 -49.86
CA ASP A 20 46.99 12.24 -48.84
C ASP A 20 47.01 10.83 -49.47
N THR A 21 47.73 9.89 -48.85
CA THR A 21 47.83 8.50 -49.29
C THR A 21 46.57 7.69 -49.00
N SER A 22 45.69 8.20 -48.14
CA SER A 22 44.43 7.54 -47.75
C SER A 22 43.27 7.79 -48.72
N ASN A 23 43.47 8.64 -49.73
CA ASN A 23 42.39 9.02 -50.65
C ASN A 23 42.07 7.90 -51.68
N PRO A 24 40.81 7.43 -51.77
CA PRO A 24 40.44 6.35 -52.69
C PRO A 24 40.58 6.72 -54.17
N LEU A 25 40.39 8.00 -54.54
CA LEU A 25 40.55 8.49 -55.91
C LEU A 25 42.03 8.49 -56.33
N ARG A 26 42.93 8.74 -55.38
CA ARG A 26 44.37 8.63 -55.61
C ARG A 26 44.77 7.20 -55.90
N LEU A 27 44.28 6.25 -55.09
CA LEU A 27 44.52 4.82 -55.31
C LEU A 27 43.98 4.36 -56.68
N GLN A 28 42.80 4.84 -57.08
CA GLN A 28 42.22 4.54 -58.39
C GLN A 28 43.08 5.07 -59.54
N LEU A 29 43.57 6.31 -59.45
CA LEU A 29 44.46 6.90 -60.46
C LEU A 29 45.74 6.06 -60.63
N TYR A 30 46.39 5.67 -59.53
CA TYR A 30 47.59 4.83 -59.59
C TYR A 30 47.31 3.43 -60.14
N ARG A 31 46.13 2.84 -59.88
CA ARG A 31 45.72 1.56 -60.49
C ARG A 31 45.63 1.67 -62.00
N GLU A 32 44.95 2.69 -62.52
CA GLU A 32 44.79 2.91 -63.96
C GLU A 32 46.12 3.19 -64.68
N ILE A 33 47.04 3.88 -64.00
CA ILE A 33 48.39 4.13 -64.52
C ILE A 33 49.22 2.84 -64.52
N PHE A 34 49.11 2.03 -63.47
CA PHE A 34 49.80 0.75 -63.35
C PHE A 34 49.30 -0.27 -64.40
N ASP A 35 48.00 -0.27 -64.71
CA ASP A 35 47.43 -1.06 -65.80
C ASP A 35 48.05 -0.68 -67.15
N ARG A 36 48.11 0.61 -67.47
CA ARG A 36 48.78 1.11 -68.69
C ARG A 36 50.27 0.82 -68.72
N PHE A 37 50.91 0.70 -67.56
CA PHE A 37 52.32 0.31 -67.45
C PHE A 37 52.50 -1.18 -67.76
N ILE A 38 51.66 -2.05 -67.17
CA ILE A 38 51.65 -3.49 -67.44
C ILE A 38 51.38 -3.78 -68.91
N GLU A 39 50.40 -3.11 -69.53
CA GLU A 39 50.06 -3.25 -70.96
C GLU A 39 51.26 -3.00 -71.89
N LYS A 40 52.20 -2.13 -71.48
CA LYS A 40 53.39 -1.78 -72.26
C LYS A 40 54.61 -2.65 -71.92
N CYS A 41 54.54 -3.49 -70.89
CA CYS A 41 55.64 -4.34 -70.43
C CYS A 41 55.57 -5.75 -71.04
N VAL A 42 56.40 -6.02 -72.06
CA VAL A 42 56.38 -7.29 -72.80
C VAL A 42 56.96 -8.47 -72.01
N LEU A 43 58.04 -8.28 -71.24
CA LEU A 43 58.78 -9.38 -70.61
C LEU A 43 58.22 -9.77 -69.22
N TYR A 44 57.86 -8.80 -68.39
CA TYR A 44 57.40 -9.00 -67.01
C TYR A 44 55.90 -8.73 -66.80
N GLY A 45 55.16 -8.36 -67.85
CA GLY A 45 53.74 -8.02 -67.78
C GLY A 45 52.87 -9.07 -67.07
N PRO A 46 52.97 -10.38 -67.40
CA PRO A 46 52.18 -11.42 -66.74
C PRO A 46 52.46 -11.55 -65.22
N LEU A 47 53.71 -11.37 -64.80
CA LEU A 47 54.08 -11.42 -63.38
C LEU A 47 53.54 -10.22 -62.62
N LEU A 48 53.68 -9.01 -63.18
CA LEU A 48 53.16 -7.78 -62.58
C LEU A 48 51.62 -7.80 -62.49
N ALA A 49 50.94 -8.33 -63.51
CA ALA A 49 49.49 -8.55 -63.48
C ALA A 49 49.09 -9.53 -62.39
N LYS A 50 49.83 -10.64 -62.21
CA LYS A 50 49.58 -11.60 -61.13
C LYS A 50 49.75 -10.97 -59.75
N ILE A 51 50.83 -10.20 -59.55
CA ILE A 51 51.06 -9.47 -58.29
C ILE A 51 49.92 -8.46 -58.04
N LYS A 52 49.53 -7.69 -59.06
CA LYS A 52 48.40 -6.74 -58.97
C LYS A 52 47.12 -7.44 -58.53
N ASN A 53 46.75 -8.53 -59.22
CA ASN A 53 45.53 -9.28 -58.94
C ASN A 53 45.52 -9.81 -57.50
N GLN A 54 46.66 -10.31 -56.99
CA GLN A 54 46.74 -10.76 -55.59
C GLN A 54 46.45 -9.65 -54.59
N TYR A 55 46.97 -8.43 -54.82
CA TYR A 55 46.66 -7.29 -53.95
C TYR A 55 45.22 -6.79 -54.14
N GLU A 56 44.68 -6.81 -55.35
CA GLU A 56 43.29 -6.42 -55.61
C GLU A 56 42.30 -7.39 -54.94
N GLU A 57 42.52 -8.69 -55.07
CA GLU A 57 41.76 -9.74 -54.38
C GLU A 57 41.83 -9.57 -52.85
N PHE A 58 43.03 -9.31 -52.30
CA PHE A 58 43.20 -9.08 -50.87
C PHE A 58 42.49 -7.82 -50.37
N ILE A 59 42.48 -6.73 -51.16
CA ILE A 59 41.75 -5.50 -50.84
C ILE A 59 40.24 -5.74 -50.84
N VAL A 60 39.71 -6.51 -51.81
CA VAL A 60 38.28 -6.89 -51.82
C VAL A 60 37.94 -7.73 -50.60
N HIS A 61 38.79 -8.70 -50.24
CA HIS A 61 38.61 -9.50 -49.03
C HIS A 61 38.60 -8.64 -47.75
N LEU A 62 39.52 -7.68 -47.62
CA LEU A 62 39.55 -6.77 -46.47
C LEU A 62 38.30 -5.88 -46.40
N ARG A 63 37.83 -5.35 -47.53
CA ARG A 63 36.59 -4.57 -47.58
C ARG A 63 35.39 -5.40 -47.15
N LYS A 64 35.27 -6.63 -47.67
CA LYS A 64 34.22 -7.56 -47.25
C LYS A 64 34.24 -7.83 -45.74
N LYS A 65 35.44 -8.02 -45.16
CA LYS A 65 35.60 -8.21 -43.71
C LYS A 65 35.18 -6.96 -42.91
N ILE A 66 35.48 -5.77 -43.41
CA ILE A 66 35.01 -4.51 -42.80
C ILE A 66 33.48 -4.44 -42.85
N ASP A 67 32.89 -4.73 -44.02
CA ASP A 67 31.43 -4.72 -44.20
C ASP A 67 30.73 -5.75 -43.31
N GLU A 68 31.34 -6.92 -43.08
CA GLU A 68 30.85 -7.94 -42.14
C GLU A 68 30.98 -7.50 -40.66
N MET A 69 31.99 -6.69 -40.30
CA MET A 69 32.20 -6.23 -38.94
C MET A 69 31.31 -5.04 -38.53
N LEU A 70 30.90 -4.20 -39.49
CA LEU A 70 30.02 -3.05 -39.24
C LEU A 70 28.71 -3.43 -38.53
N PRO A 71 27.91 -4.40 -39.01
CA PRO A 71 26.68 -4.78 -38.34
C PRO A 71 26.95 -5.39 -36.97
N ILE A 72 28.04 -6.16 -36.80
CA ILE A 72 28.40 -6.73 -35.49
C ILE A 72 28.63 -5.62 -34.47
N ARG A 73 29.34 -4.55 -34.86
CA ARG A 73 29.57 -3.40 -33.99
C ARG A 73 28.25 -2.71 -33.60
N GLU A 74 27.33 -2.56 -34.54
CA GLU A 74 25.99 -1.98 -34.27
C GLU A 74 25.18 -2.86 -33.30
N HIS A 75 25.15 -4.17 -33.53
CA HIS A 75 24.49 -5.11 -32.63
C HIS A 75 25.10 -5.10 -31.23
N LEU A 76 26.43 -5.04 -31.11
CA LEU A 76 27.11 -4.92 -29.82
C LEU A 76 26.78 -3.61 -29.11
N TRP A 77 26.68 -2.50 -29.84
CA TRP A 77 26.29 -1.22 -29.26
C TRP A 77 24.86 -1.26 -28.71
N VAL A 78 23.91 -1.80 -29.48
CA VAL A 78 22.52 -1.99 -29.04
C VAL A 78 22.45 -2.94 -27.84
N ALA A 79 23.18 -4.04 -27.87
CA ALA A 79 23.22 -4.98 -26.75
C ALA A 79 23.80 -4.36 -25.48
N SER A 80 24.86 -3.56 -25.60
CA SER A 80 25.45 -2.81 -24.48
C SER A 80 24.46 -1.79 -23.93
N PHE A 81 23.79 -1.04 -24.80
CA PHE A 81 22.79 -0.05 -24.39
C PHE A 81 21.61 -0.71 -23.65
N ASN A 82 21.07 -1.80 -24.18
CA ASN A 82 19.98 -2.53 -23.56
C ASN A 82 20.39 -3.16 -22.21
N ALA A 83 21.64 -3.63 -22.10
CA ALA A 83 22.18 -4.15 -20.85
C ALA A 83 22.31 -3.04 -19.79
N ASP A 84 22.84 -1.86 -20.17
CA ASP A 84 22.96 -0.71 -19.28
C ASP A 84 21.58 -0.19 -18.82
N GLU A 85 20.60 -0.17 -19.73
CA GLU A 85 19.21 0.16 -19.42
C GLU A 85 18.61 -0.84 -18.43
N SER A 86 18.76 -2.14 -18.69
CA SER A 86 18.27 -3.19 -17.79
C SER A 86 18.88 -3.08 -16.40
N VAL A 87 20.20 -2.86 -16.30
CA VAL A 87 20.89 -2.67 -15.02
C VAL A 87 20.38 -1.44 -14.29
N ARG A 88 20.14 -0.34 -15.00
CA ARG A 88 19.57 0.88 -14.42
C ARG A 88 18.16 0.64 -13.88
N ASP A 89 17.32 -0.07 -14.62
CA ASP A 89 15.95 -0.37 -14.21
C ASP A 89 15.91 -1.28 -12.98
N PHE A 90 16.76 -2.31 -12.93
CA PHE A 90 16.94 -3.14 -11.74
C PHE A 90 17.36 -2.31 -10.52
N ARG A 91 18.37 -1.44 -10.67
CA ARG A 91 18.82 -0.55 -9.58
C ARG A 91 17.73 0.41 -9.11
N ASN A 92 16.92 0.93 -10.03
CA ASN A 92 15.82 1.81 -9.69
C ASN A 92 14.74 1.06 -8.90
N HIS A 93 14.42 -0.16 -9.31
CA HIS A 93 13.48 -1.02 -8.60
C HIS A 93 13.98 -1.38 -7.19
N GLU A 94 15.22 -1.86 -7.08
CA GLU A 94 15.85 -2.17 -5.79
C GLU A 94 15.89 -0.95 -4.86
N ASN A 95 16.24 0.22 -5.38
CA ASN A 95 16.25 1.44 -4.57
C ASN A 95 14.86 1.83 -4.09
N ALA A 96 13.84 1.69 -4.93
CA ALA A 96 12.45 1.95 -4.54
C ALA A 96 11.99 0.98 -3.44
N GLU A 97 12.33 -0.31 -3.57
CA GLU A 97 12.04 -1.33 -2.57
C GLU A 97 12.78 -1.06 -1.25
N ILE A 98 14.06 -0.70 -1.30
CA ILE A 98 14.84 -0.33 -0.11
C ILE A 98 14.21 0.87 0.62
N VAL A 99 13.75 1.90 -0.11
CA VAL A 99 13.08 3.06 0.47
C VAL A 99 11.75 2.65 1.11
N PHE A 100 10.97 1.81 0.43
CA PHE A 100 9.72 1.28 0.95
C PHE A 100 9.93 0.48 2.24
N LEU A 101 10.84 -0.50 2.23
CA LEU A 101 11.15 -1.35 3.39
C LEU A 101 11.70 -0.53 4.56
N LYS A 102 12.52 0.50 4.30
CA LYS A 102 12.96 1.42 5.36
C LYS A 102 11.80 2.18 5.98
N SER A 103 10.84 2.64 5.18
CA SER A 103 9.65 3.33 5.69
C SER A 103 8.78 2.39 6.55
N GLU A 104 8.64 1.14 6.14
CA GLU A 104 7.90 0.10 6.86
C GLU A 104 8.55 -0.25 8.19
N MET A 105 9.87 -0.50 8.17
CA MET A 105 10.65 -0.73 9.38
C MET A 105 10.51 0.42 10.40
N GLN A 106 10.48 1.67 9.95
CA GLN A 106 10.27 2.82 10.85
C GLN A 106 8.85 2.86 11.43
N ARG A 107 7.82 2.56 10.62
CA ARG A 107 6.44 2.44 11.09
C ARG A 107 6.30 1.36 12.16
N ASP A 108 6.87 0.18 11.91
CA ASP A 108 6.80 -0.94 12.83
C ASP A 108 7.57 -0.65 14.13
N LYS A 109 8.74 0.01 14.02
CA LYS A 109 9.48 0.47 15.19
C LYS A 109 8.66 1.44 16.04
N ALA A 110 7.98 2.41 15.43
CA ALA A 110 7.11 3.33 16.15
C ALA A 110 5.95 2.62 16.84
N LYS A 111 5.35 1.61 16.19
CA LYS A 111 4.29 0.78 16.77
C LYS A 111 4.80 -0.04 17.96
N ILE A 112 5.99 -0.62 17.86
CA ILE A 112 6.62 -1.37 18.96
C ILE A 112 6.88 -0.45 20.16
N GLU A 113 7.41 0.76 19.95
CA GLU A 113 7.66 1.69 21.04
C GLU A 113 6.36 2.16 21.71
N LYS A 114 5.30 2.41 20.92
CA LYS A 114 3.97 2.71 21.47
C LYS A 114 3.43 1.57 22.33
N LEU A 115 3.47 0.33 21.84
CA LEU A 115 3.01 -0.84 22.59
C LEU A 115 3.84 -1.08 23.86
N LYS A 116 5.16 -0.85 23.82
CA LYS A 116 6.01 -0.91 25.01
C LYS A 116 5.59 0.12 26.04
N GLN A 117 5.33 1.35 25.61
CA GLN A 117 4.87 2.42 26.50
C GLN A 117 3.53 2.04 27.15
N GLU A 118 2.55 1.60 26.36
CA GLU A 118 1.25 1.13 26.86
C GLU A 118 1.41 -0.02 27.87
N CYS A 119 2.28 -1.00 27.59
CA CYS A 119 2.59 -2.07 28.55
C CYS A 119 3.15 -1.53 29.87
N THR A 120 4.07 -0.55 29.83
CA THR A 120 4.61 0.05 31.06
C THR A 120 3.56 0.83 31.84
N GLU A 121 2.69 1.58 31.16
CA GLU A 121 1.59 2.31 31.78
C GLU A 121 0.60 1.33 32.43
N LEU A 122 0.19 0.28 31.70
CA LEU A 122 -0.67 -0.76 32.24
C LEU A 122 -0.04 -1.46 33.43
N GLN A 123 1.25 -1.79 33.38
CA GLN A 123 1.95 -2.40 34.51
C GLN A 123 1.94 -1.51 35.76
N VAL A 124 2.13 -0.20 35.61
CA VAL A 124 2.02 0.77 36.71
C VAL A 124 0.59 0.82 37.26
N THR A 125 -0.42 0.88 36.39
CA THR A 125 -1.83 0.89 36.84
C THR A 125 -2.22 -0.37 37.60
N VAL A 126 -1.82 -1.54 37.11
CA VAL A 126 -2.04 -2.83 37.77
C VAL A 126 -1.34 -2.86 39.12
N GLY A 127 -0.08 -2.40 39.20
CA GLY A 127 0.64 -2.29 40.47
C GLY A 127 -0.08 -1.39 41.48
N ASN A 128 -0.55 -0.23 41.05
CA ASN A 128 -1.31 0.70 41.90
C ASN A 128 -2.65 0.12 42.38
N LEU A 129 -3.36 -0.59 41.50
CA LEU A 129 -4.63 -1.24 41.86
C LEU A 129 -4.41 -2.40 42.83
N SER A 130 -3.36 -3.20 42.63
CA SER A 130 -2.96 -4.27 43.55
C SER A 130 -2.65 -3.72 44.94
N ALA A 131 -1.86 -2.66 45.03
CA ALA A 131 -1.52 -2.02 46.30
C ALA A 131 -2.76 -1.43 47.01
N LYS A 132 -3.70 -0.83 46.25
CA LYS A 132 -4.97 -0.34 46.81
C LYS A 132 -5.86 -1.47 47.32
N LEU A 133 -5.88 -2.60 46.62
CA LEU A 133 -6.64 -3.78 47.03
C LEU A 133 -6.07 -4.36 48.32
N GLU A 134 -4.75 -4.56 48.38
CA GLU A 134 -4.06 -5.03 49.60
C GLU A 134 -4.32 -4.10 50.79
N ALA A 135 -4.24 -2.78 50.59
CA ALA A 135 -4.54 -1.81 51.64
C ALA A 135 -6.01 -1.89 52.11
N ARG A 136 -6.94 -2.15 51.19
CA ARG A 136 -8.36 -2.31 51.53
C ARG A 136 -8.62 -3.61 52.28
N ASP A 137 -7.99 -4.70 51.86
CA ASP A 137 -8.10 -6.00 52.52
C ASP A 137 -7.55 -5.94 53.95
N GLU A 138 -6.42 -5.28 54.16
CA GLU A 138 -5.88 -5.05 55.51
C GLU A 138 -6.82 -4.18 56.35
N ALA A 139 -7.35 -3.09 55.80
CA ALA A 139 -8.31 -2.24 56.51
C ALA A 139 -9.58 -3.01 56.92
N CYS A 140 -10.11 -3.86 56.03
CA CYS A 140 -11.26 -4.72 56.32
C CYS A 140 -10.95 -5.76 57.41
N ARG A 141 -9.73 -6.33 57.41
CA ARG A 141 -9.28 -7.23 58.48
C ARG A 141 -9.19 -6.52 59.82
N VAL A 142 -8.55 -5.35 59.87
CA VAL A 142 -8.43 -4.52 61.08
C VAL A 142 -9.82 -4.14 61.60
N GLU A 143 -10.74 -3.75 60.73
CA GLU A 143 -12.11 -3.43 61.11
C GLU A 143 -12.85 -4.66 61.67
N SER A 144 -12.74 -5.82 61.02
CA SER A 144 -13.31 -7.07 61.50
C SER A 144 -12.78 -7.44 62.88
N ASP A 145 -11.47 -7.32 63.12
CA ASP A 145 -10.87 -7.63 64.42
C ASP A 145 -11.28 -6.61 65.49
N GLY A 146 -11.40 -5.32 65.13
CA GLY A 146 -11.99 -4.30 65.99
C GLY A 146 -13.45 -4.59 66.37
N ARG A 147 -14.27 -5.05 65.41
CA ARG A 147 -15.67 -5.47 65.67
C ARG A 147 -15.72 -6.67 66.63
N LYS A 148 -14.83 -7.65 66.50
CA LYS A 148 -14.76 -8.79 67.42
C LYS A 148 -14.42 -8.34 68.85
N LEU A 149 -13.49 -7.40 69.01
CA LEU A 149 -13.14 -6.82 70.31
C LEU A 149 -14.33 -6.07 70.92
N LEU A 150 -14.99 -5.21 70.14
CA LEU A 150 -16.19 -4.47 70.56
C LEU A 150 -17.33 -5.41 70.97
N ILE A 151 -17.57 -6.49 70.24
CA ILE A 151 -18.58 -7.50 70.62
C ILE A 151 -18.20 -8.14 71.97
N GLY A 152 -16.92 -8.41 72.20
CA GLY A 152 -16.41 -8.86 73.50
C GLY A 152 -16.73 -7.88 74.62
N GLU A 153 -16.38 -6.60 74.45
CA GLU A 153 -16.66 -5.55 75.44
C GLU A 153 -18.17 -5.36 75.69
N VAL A 154 -19.01 -5.37 74.63
CA VAL A 154 -20.46 -5.27 74.76
C VAL A 154 -21.03 -6.45 75.51
N ASN A 155 -20.55 -7.68 75.27
CA ASN A 155 -20.98 -8.86 76.02
C ASN A 155 -20.60 -8.77 77.50
N ASP A 156 -19.39 -8.28 77.81
CA ASP A 156 -18.93 -8.05 79.18
C ASP A 156 -19.79 -6.98 79.88
N LEU A 157 -20.07 -5.87 79.20
CA LEU A 157 -20.95 -4.80 79.71
C LEU A 157 -22.39 -5.28 79.90
N THR A 158 -22.93 -6.06 78.97
CA THR A 158 -24.28 -6.63 79.06
C THR A 158 -24.38 -7.59 80.25
N SER A 159 -23.35 -8.40 80.48
CA SER A 159 -23.28 -9.28 81.66
C SER A 159 -23.26 -8.47 82.97
N ARG A 160 -22.43 -7.42 83.03
CA ARG A 160 -22.39 -6.50 84.18
C ARG A 160 -23.72 -5.77 84.40
N LEU A 161 -24.37 -5.31 83.34
CA LEU A 161 -25.68 -4.68 83.42
C LEU A 161 -26.71 -5.67 83.96
N HIS A 162 -26.70 -6.91 83.46
CA HIS A 162 -27.60 -7.96 83.94
C HIS A 162 -27.40 -8.25 85.43
N GLU A 163 -26.15 -8.33 85.89
CA GLU A 163 -25.83 -8.44 87.32
C GLU A 163 -26.39 -7.26 88.12
N MET A 164 -26.25 -6.03 87.60
CA MET A 164 -26.76 -4.83 88.25
C MET A 164 -28.30 -4.74 88.23
N GLU A 165 -28.95 -5.17 87.15
CA GLU A 165 -30.41 -5.28 87.05
C GLU A 165 -30.99 -6.29 88.04
N LEU A 166 -30.28 -7.40 88.28
CA LEU A 166 -30.65 -8.35 89.33
C LEU A 166 -30.57 -7.70 90.72
N LEU A 167 -29.56 -6.86 90.97
CA LEU A 167 -29.45 -6.07 92.20
C LEU A 167 -30.58 -5.02 92.31
N VAL A 168 -30.90 -4.31 91.22
CA VAL A 168 -31.96 -3.29 91.20
C VAL A 168 -33.35 -3.92 91.33
N LYS A 169 -33.63 -5.06 90.68
CA LYS A 169 -34.90 -5.78 90.87
C LYS A 169 -35.11 -6.19 92.32
N ALA A 170 -34.04 -6.59 93.01
CA ALA A 170 -34.07 -6.86 94.45
C ALA A 170 -34.32 -5.61 95.30
N ASP A 171 -34.02 -4.40 94.78
CA ASP A 171 -34.26 -3.11 95.44
C ASP A 171 -35.64 -2.51 95.10
N THR A 172 -36.18 -2.76 93.89
CA THR A 172 -37.52 -2.29 93.49
C THR A 172 -38.66 -3.03 94.16
N ASP A 173 -38.44 -4.25 94.66
CA ASP A 173 -39.39 -4.95 95.55
C ASP A 173 -39.57 -4.24 96.92
N ARG A 174 -38.82 -3.17 97.19
CA ARG A 174 -38.89 -2.39 98.45
C ARG A 174 -39.46 -0.98 98.34
N ASN A 175 -39.68 -0.43 97.16
CA ASN A 175 -40.08 0.98 97.04
C ASN A 175 -41.46 1.18 96.40
N ASN A 176 -42.47 1.37 97.26
CA ASN A 176 -43.73 2.02 96.91
C ASN A 176 -43.53 3.53 96.94
N GLU A 177 -43.28 4.15 95.78
CA GLU A 177 -43.26 5.61 95.69
C GLU A 177 -44.66 6.20 95.40
N ASP A 178 -44.92 7.33 96.05
CA ASP A 178 -46.21 8.02 96.16
C ASP A 178 -46.69 8.60 94.81
N PRO A 179 -47.95 8.36 94.37
CA PRO A 179 -48.50 8.87 93.11
C PRO A 179 -48.48 10.41 92.94
N ILE A 180 -48.28 11.19 94.01
CA ILE A 180 -48.24 12.65 93.94
C ILE A 180 -46.87 13.16 93.45
N THR A 181 -45.76 12.53 93.81
CA THR A 181 -44.43 12.87 93.26
C THR A 181 -44.32 12.48 91.80
N LEU A 182 -44.94 11.36 91.39
CA LEU A 182 -45.06 10.97 89.98
C LEU A 182 -45.80 12.02 89.14
N LYS A 183 -46.85 12.64 89.70
CA LYS A 183 -47.59 13.70 89.01
C LYS A 183 -46.76 14.97 88.80
N ILE A 184 -45.99 15.38 89.82
CA ILE A 184 -45.06 16.52 89.73
C ILE A 184 -43.92 16.21 88.74
N LEU A 185 -43.42 14.97 88.72
CA LEU A 185 -42.41 14.52 87.76
C LEU A 185 -42.93 14.53 86.32
N VAL A 186 -44.19 14.11 86.11
CA VAL A 186 -44.86 14.13 84.80
C VAL A 186 -45.13 15.56 84.34
N GLU A 187 -45.55 16.47 85.23
CA GLU A 187 -45.70 17.90 84.90
C GLU A 187 -44.34 18.55 84.56
N TYR A 188 -43.29 18.25 85.32
CA TYR A 188 -41.93 18.73 85.03
C TYR A 188 -41.39 18.14 83.72
N ALA A 189 -41.63 16.86 83.45
CA ALA A 189 -41.27 16.21 82.20
C ALA A 189 -42.03 16.83 81.01
N SER A 190 -43.35 17.03 81.14
CA SER A 190 -44.19 17.51 80.04
C SER A 190 -43.99 18.98 79.70
N CYS A 191 -43.74 19.84 80.69
CA CYS A 191 -43.60 21.29 80.46
C CYS A 191 -42.16 21.73 80.22
N TYR A 192 -41.15 21.02 80.73
CA TYR A 192 -39.75 21.44 80.61
C TYR A 192 -38.89 20.46 79.81
N VAL A 193 -39.01 19.15 80.06
CA VAL A 193 -38.10 18.16 79.46
C VAL A 193 -38.48 17.82 78.02
N ILE A 194 -39.77 17.59 77.74
CA ILE A 194 -40.27 17.28 76.39
C ILE A 194 -39.96 18.40 75.39
N PRO A 195 -40.27 19.69 75.65
CA PRO A 195 -39.93 20.76 74.70
C PRO A 195 -38.42 20.91 74.50
N MET A 196 -37.60 20.77 75.55
CA MET A 196 -36.13 20.81 75.43
C MET A 196 -35.57 19.61 74.63
N GLN A 197 -36.16 18.43 74.76
CA GLN A 197 -35.78 17.27 73.94
C GLN A 197 -36.24 17.42 72.49
N TYR A 198 -37.40 18.04 72.27
CA TYR A 198 -37.91 18.32 70.93
C TYR A 198 -36.99 19.31 70.20
N GLU A 199 -36.56 20.37 70.88
CA GLU A 199 -35.61 21.35 70.34
C GLU A 199 -34.27 20.69 70.00
N LYS A 200 -33.71 19.88 70.91
CA LYS A 200 -32.48 19.11 70.65
C LYS A 200 -32.63 18.09 69.50
N ALA A 201 -33.79 17.44 69.37
CA ALA A 201 -34.07 16.53 68.27
C ALA A 201 -34.15 17.29 66.93
N THR A 202 -34.74 18.48 66.91
CA THR A 202 -34.80 19.34 65.72
C THR A 202 -33.42 19.87 65.34
N GLU A 203 -32.57 20.22 66.30
CA GLU A 203 -31.18 20.60 66.05
C GLU A 203 -30.38 19.41 65.48
N LYS A 204 -30.57 18.21 66.01
CA LYS A 204 -29.91 16.99 65.52
C LYS A 204 -30.33 16.64 64.09
N ALA A 205 -31.62 16.71 63.80
CA ALA A 205 -32.14 16.49 62.44
C ALA A 205 -31.63 17.55 61.45
N ASN A 206 -31.56 18.82 61.86
CA ASN A 206 -30.99 19.88 61.03
C ASN A 206 -29.48 19.69 60.81
N ALA A 207 -28.74 19.22 61.83
CA ALA A 207 -27.32 18.91 61.70
C ALA A 207 -27.09 17.74 60.73
N GLU A 208 -27.89 16.68 60.80
CA GLU A 208 -27.84 15.56 59.83
C GLU A 208 -28.19 16.02 58.42
N LEU A 209 -29.21 16.87 58.25
CA LEU A 209 -29.61 17.39 56.93
C LEU A 209 -28.51 18.26 56.31
N ASN A 210 -27.83 19.09 57.12
CA ASN A 210 -26.67 19.86 56.67
C ASN A 210 -25.47 18.97 56.33
N HIS A 211 -25.25 17.89 57.09
CA HIS A 211 -24.23 16.90 56.75
C HIS A 211 -24.55 16.21 55.42
N TYR A 212 -25.80 15.79 55.19
CA TYR A 212 -26.19 15.20 53.90
C TYR A 212 -26.06 16.19 52.75
N ARG A 213 -26.36 17.47 52.99
CA ARG A 213 -26.21 18.52 51.97
C ARG A 213 -24.75 18.76 51.61
N SER A 214 -23.86 18.79 52.61
CA SER A 214 -22.41 18.88 52.42
C SER A 214 -21.87 17.65 51.69
N ASP A 215 -22.26 16.44 52.11
CA ASP A 215 -21.89 15.18 51.48
C ASP A 215 -22.40 15.08 50.03
N TYR A 216 -23.57 15.64 49.74
CA TYR A 216 -24.13 15.62 48.38
C TYR A 216 -23.35 16.53 47.43
N GLU A 217 -22.94 17.71 47.87
CA GLU A 217 -22.05 18.60 47.10
C GLU A 217 -20.66 17.97 46.88
N GLU A 218 -20.18 17.15 47.82
CA GLU A 218 -18.91 16.41 47.68
C GLU A 218 -19.03 15.15 46.79
N ARG A 219 -20.17 14.43 46.86
CA ARG A 219 -20.39 13.16 46.14
C ARG A 219 -20.92 13.30 44.72
N VAL A 220 -21.44 14.46 44.32
CA VAL A 220 -21.83 14.76 42.92
C VAL A 220 -20.95 15.89 42.39
N PRO A 221 -19.65 15.65 42.09
CA PRO A 221 -18.77 16.68 41.58
C PRO A 221 -19.22 17.02 40.16
N ARG A 222 -19.92 18.15 40.03
CA ARG A 222 -20.32 18.71 38.74
C ARG A 222 -19.13 18.86 37.79
N THR A 223 -17.95 19.11 38.35
CA THR A 223 -16.66 19.12 37.64
C THR A 223 -16.32 17.80 36.95
N LYS A 224 -16.51 16.65 37.61
CA LYS A 224 -16.26 15.33 37.00
C LYS A 224 -17.26 15.02 35.89
N TYR A 225 -18.50 15.46 36.06
CA TYR A 225 -19.52 15.36 35.02
C TYR A 225 -19.15 16.21 33.80
N ASP A 226 -18.76 17.47 34.02
CA ASP A 226 -18.36 18.39 32.95
C ASP A 226 -17.09 17.89 32.23
N GLU A 227 -16.12 17.33 32.97
CA GLU A 227 -14.94 16.67 32.40
C GLU A 227 -15.31 15.45 31.55
N ALA A 228 -16.23 14.60 32.02
CA ALA A 228 -16.70 13.44 31.27
C ALA A 228 -17.45 13.87 29.99
N VAL A 229 -18.27 14.92 30.05
CA VAL A 229 -18.95 15.49 28.88
C VAL A 229 -17.95 16.05 27.88
N LYS A 230 -16.90 16.74 28.36
CA LYS A 230 -15.85 17.27 27.49
C LYS A 230 -15.09 16.14 26.79
N GLN A 231 -14.68 15.10 27.53
CA GLN A 231 -14.02 13.92 26.96
C GLN A 231 -14.91 13.20 25.96
N LEU A 232 -16.20 13.07 26.24
CA LEU A 232 -17.17 12.47 25.32
C LEU A 232 -17.28 13.26 24.02
N ASN A 233 -17.35 14.60 24.10
CA ASN A 233 -17.37 15.45 22.91
C ASN A 233 -16.08 15.36 22.10
N GLU A 234 -14.91 15.37 22.77
CA GLU A 234 -13.61 15.20 22.10
C GLU A 234 -13.54 13.85 21.37
N LYS A 235 -14.00 12.77 22.01
CA LYS A 235 -14.07 11.44 21.38
C LYS A 235 -15.09 11.36 20.26
N THR A 236 -16.20 12.07 20.36
CA THR A 236 -17.22 12.11 19.30
C THR A 236 -16.65 12.79 18.04
N LEU A 237 -15.95 13.91 18.20
CA LEU A 237 -15.28 14.60 17.09
C LEU A 237 -14.17 13.75 16.47
N GLU A 238 -13.40 13.02 17.28
CA GLU A 238 -12.38 12.09 16.80
C GLU A 238 -13.01 10.95 15.96
N VAL A 239 -14.14 10.40 16.40
CA VAL A 239 -14.88 9.37 15.66
C VAL A 239 -15.45 9.92 14.35
N GLU A 240 -15.99 11.13 14.34
CA GLU A 240 -16.48 11.79 13.13
C GLU A 240 -15.35 11.99 12.10
N ALA A 241 -14.20 12.51 12.52
CA ALA A 241 -13.04 12.68 11.65
C ALA A 241 -12.53 11.35 11.06
N LEU A 242 -12.46 10.30 11.89
CA LEU A 242 -12.06 8.96 11.43
C LEU A 242 -13.09 8.35 10.46
N ASN A 243 -14.38 8.61 10.66
CA ASN A 243 -15.42 8.15 9.74
C ASN A 243 -15.31 8.86 8.38
N GLU A 244 -15.03 10.16 8.35
CA GLU A 244 -14.79 10.89 7.10
C GLU A 244 -13.56 10.35 6.34
N GLU A 245 -12.46 10.07 7.07
CA GLU A 245 -11.28 9.45 6.48
C GLU A 245 -11.57 8.05 5.93
N LEU A 246 -12.37 7.26 6.64
CA LEU A 246 -12.78 5.92 6.22
C LEU A 246 -13.64 5.96 4.95
N GLU A 247 -14.59 6.89 4.87
CA GLU A 247 -15.45 7.08 3.69
C GLU A 247 -14.64 7.59 2.47
N SER A 248 -13.69 8.50 2.71
CA SER A 248 -12.72 8.94 1.70
C SER A 248 -11.79 7.81 1.24
N ALA A 249 -11.39 6.89 2.12
CA ALA A 249 -10.64 5.71 1.74
C ALA A 249 -11.52 4.74 0.92
N ALA A 250 -12.74 4.46 1.38
CA ALA A 250 -13.67 3.56 0.71
C ALA A 250 -14.00 4.02 -0.72
N SER A 251 -14.26 5.32 -0.92
CA SER A 251 -14.48 5.88 -2.26
C SER A 251 -13.26 5.73 -3.17
N ARG A 252 -12.04 5.98 -2.67
CA ARG A 252 -10.80 5.75 -3.44
C ARG A 252 -10.61 4.27 -3.80
N TYR A 253 -10.92 3.36 -2.88
CA TYR A 253 -10.88 1.92 -3.14
C TYR A 253 -11.88 1.50 -4.21
N SER A 254 -13.12 2.00 -4.18
CA SER A 254 -14.12 1.72 -5.21
C SER A 254 -13.67 2.15 -6.60
N VAL A 255 -13.07 3.35 -6.74
CA VAL A 255 -12.52 3.81 -8.04
C VAL A 255 -11.36 2.92 -8.50
N LEU A 256 -10.51 2.47 -7.57
CA LEU A 256 -9.41 1.57 -7.90
C LEU A 256 -9.92 0.19 -8.34
N GLU A 257 -10.98 -0.31 -7.72
CA GLU A 257 -11.66 -1.55 -8.11
C GLU A 257 -12.20 -1.47 -9.54
N ASP A 258 -12.87 -0.37 -9.90
CA ASP A 258 -13.36 -0.11 -11.26
C ASP A 258 -12.23 -0.08 -12.30
N HIS A 259 -11.09 0.56 -11.95
CA HIS A 259 -9.91 0.58 -12.81
C HIS A 259 -9.32 -0.83 -12.99
N CYS A 260 -9.21 -1.62 -11.92
CA CYS A 260 -8.74 -2.99 -11.97
C CYS A 260 -9.65 -3.88 -12.81
N ALA A 261 -10.97 -3.75 -12.67
CA ALA A 261 -11.95 -4.47 -13.48
C ALA A 261 -11.81 -4.11 -14.98
N THR A 262 -11.63 -2.83 -15.27
CA THR A 262 -11.41 -2.34 -16.65
C THR A 262 -10.12 -2.91 -17.24
N LEU A 263 -9.01 -2.87 -16.49
CA LEU A 263 -7.73 -3.43 -16.92
C LEU A 263 -7.80 -4.94 -17.16
N THR A 264 -8.50 -5.67 -16.30
CA THR A 264 -8.75 -7.11 -16.44
C THR A 264 -9.48 -7.40 -17.75
N THR A 265 -10.51 -6.60 -18.05
CA THR A 265 -11.26 -6.70 -19.32
C THR A 265 -10.36 -6.47 -20.54
N TRP A 266 -9.49 -5.45 -20.52
CA TRP A 266 -8.54 -5.20 -21.61
C TRP A 266 -7.51 -6.32 -21.76
N ARG A 267 -6.95 -6.80 -20.65
CA ARG A 267 -6.01 -7.93 -20.63
C ARG A 267 -6.64 -9.16 -21.29
N ASP A 268 -7.85 -9.52 -20.90
CA ASP A 268 -8.53 -10.72 -21.41
C ASP A 268 -8.92 -10.55 -22.89
N LEU A 269 -9.28 -9.33 -23.31
CA LEU A 269 -9.47 -8.98 -24.73
C LEU A 269 -8.19 -9.20 -25.55
N PHE A 270 -7.03 -8.74 -25.06
CA PHE A 270 -5.74 -8.95 -25.73
C PHE A 270 -5.34 -10.42 -25.76
N ASN A 271 -5.50 -11.13 -24.66
CA ASN A 271 -5.22 -12.57 -24.59
C ASN A 271 -6.08 -13.36 -25.59
N THR A 272 -7.36 -13.02 -25.71
CA THR A 272 -8.27 -13.62 -26.68
C THR A 272 -7.80 -13.38 -28.12
N GLN A 273 -7.37 -12.15 -28.45
CA GLN A 273 -6.80 -11.83 -29.77
C GLN A 273 -5.55 -12.66 -30.06
N VAL A 274 -4.63 -12.77 -29.11
CA VAL A 274 -3.39 -13.55 -29.24
C VAL A 274 -3.70 -15.04 -29.44
N LEU A 275 -4.64 -15.59 -28.68
CA LEU A 275 -5.09 -16.98 -28.82
C LEU A 275 -5.62 -17.26 -30.23
N TYR A 276 -6.50 -16.40 -30.75
CA TYR A 276 -7.04 -16.56 -32.09
C TYR A 276 -5.97 -16.39 -33.19
N ILE A 277 -5.08 -15.39 -33.07
CA ILE A 277 -3.97 -15.19 -34.02
C ILE A 277 -3.06 -16.42 -34.04
N THR A 278 -2.69 -16.94 -32.86
CA THR A 278 -1.83 -18.13 -32.72
C THR A 278 -2.45 -19.34 -33.42
N ARG A 279 -3.77 -19.56 -33.25
CA ARG A 279 -4.48 -20.63 -33.95
C ARG A 279 -4.48 -20.47 -35.46
N VAL A 280 -4.75 -19.26 -35.96
CA VAL A 280 -4.76 -18.97 -37.40
C VAL A 280 -3.38 -19.22 -38.01
N LEU A 281 -2.32 -18.79 -37.32
CA LEU A 281 -0.94 -19.02 -37.77
C LEU A 281 -0.61 -20.53 -37.84
N ALA A 282 -1.13 -21.34 -36.92
CA ALA A 282 -0.95 -22.78 -36.89
C ALA A 282 -1.70 -23.57 -37.99
N THR A 283 -2.65 -22.95 -38.70
CA THR A 283 -3.37 -23.60 -39.81
C THR A 283 -2.47 -23.82 -41.04
N LYS A 284 -2.81 -24.77 -41.93
CA LYS A 284 -2.06 -25.05 -43.18
C LYS A 284 -2.44 -24.15 -44.37
N SER A 285 -3.04 -22.98 -44.13
CA SER A 285 -3.52 -22.06 -45.18
C SER A 285 -2.40 -21.21 -45.79
N ASP A 286 -2.68 -20.60 -46.95
CA ASP A 286 -1.77 -19.67 -47.63
C ASP A 286 -1.43 -18.45 -46.75
N PRO A 287 -0.17 -17.96 -46.72
CA PRO A 287 0.23 -16.82 -45.91
C PRO A 287 -0.59 -15.54 -46.18
N GLY A 288 -1.00 -15.27 -47.42
CA GLY A 288 -1.82 -14.11 -47.76
C GLY A 288 -3.20 -14.18 -47.11
N GLN A 289 -3.83 -15.36 -47.15
CA GLN A 289 -5.14 -15.59 -46.52
C GLN A 289 -5.08 -15.44 -44.98
N LYS A 290 -3.98 -15.87 -44.36
CA LYS A 290 -3.76 -15.70 -42.92
C LYS A 290 -3.65 -14.22 -42.54
N VAL A 291 -2.91 -13.43 -43.31
CA VAL A 291 -2.76 -11.99 -43.08
C VAL A 291 -4.09 -11.24 -43.25
N GLU A 292 -4.87 -11.59 -44.28
CA GLU A 292 -6.22 -11.04 -44.48
C GLU A 292 -7.15 -11.32 -43.29
N TYR A 293 -7.15 -12.56 -42.80
CA TYR A 293 -7.98 -12.96 -41.66
C TYR A 293 -7.56 -12.22 -40.38
N ILE A 294 -6.26 -12.17 -40.06
CA ILE A 294 -5.76 -11.46 -38.88
C ILE A 294 -6.09 -9.97 -38.97
N SER A 295 -6.00 -9.37 -40.15
CA SER A 295 -6.36 -7.97 -40.37
C SER A 295 -7.85 -7.71 -40.12
N ALA A 296 -8.72 -8.59 -40.61
CA ALA A 296 -10.16 -8.51 -40.37
C ALA A 296 -10.52 -8.71 -38.89
N LEU A 297 -9.81 -9.63 -38.20
CA LEU A 297 -9.96 -9.89 -36.78
C LEU A 297 -9.63 -8.65 -35.95
N LEU A 298 -8.45 -8.07 -36.16
CA LEU A 298 -8.00 -6.87 -35.46
C LEU A 298 -8.92 -5.68 -35.75
N PHE A 299 -9.43 -5.55 -36.98
CA PHE A 299 -10.42 -4.54 -37.32
C PHE A 299 -11.72 -4.70 -36.52
N ARG A 300 -12.25 -5.93 -36.41
CA ARG A 300 -13.45 -6.22 -35.59
C ARG A 300 -13.24 -5.82 -34.14
N TYR A 301 -12.13 -6.22 -33.51
CA TYR A 301 -11.86 -5.87 -32.12
C TYR A 301 -11.65 -4.38 -31.90
N ARG A 302 -10.97 -3.67 -32.82
CA ARG A 302 -10.86 -2.21 -32.75
C ARG A 302 -12.22 -1.51 -32.84
N LYS A 303 -13.13 -2.03 -33.68
CA LYS A 303 -14.49 -1.51 -33.80
C LYS A 303 -15.27 -1.73 -32.50
N ILE A 304 -15.25 -2.95 -31.97
CA ILE A 304 -15.92 -3.31 -30.70
C ILE A 304 -15.40 -2.47 -29.53
N ALA A 305 -14.07 -2.31 -29.44
CA ALA A 305 -13.42 -1.50 -28.40
C ALA A 305 -13.78 0.00 -28.45
N ARG A 306 -14.23 0.51 -29.61
CA ARG A 306 -14.63 1.91 -29.78
C ARG A 306 -16.14 2.13 -29.60
N GLU A 307 -16.95 1.15 -29.96
CA GLU A 307 -18.41 1.28 -30.02
C GLU A 307 -19.11 0.82 -28.74
N LYS A 308 -18.50 -0.06 -27.94
CA LYS A 308 -19.11 -0.61 -26.72
C LYS A 308 -18.75 0.18 -25.46
N THR A 309 -19.68 0.23 -24.51
CA THR A 309 -19.39 0.70 -23.14
C THR A 309 -18.51 -0.32 -22.40
N ALA A 310 -17.90 0.08 -21.29
CA ALA A 310 -17.01 -0.79 -20.51
C ALA A 310 -17.71 -2.09 -20.06
N GLU A 311 -18.95 -2.00 -19.58
CA GLU A 311 -19.76 -3.16 -19.15
C GLU A 311 -20.06 -4.10 -20.32
N GLN A 312 -20.51 -3.56 -21.46
CA GLN A 312 -20.81 -4.35 -22.65
C GLN A 312 -19.55 -4.97 -23.28
N LEU A 313 -18.40 -4.32 -23.10
CA LEU A 313 -17.10 -4.85 -23.50
C LEU A 313 -16.69 -6.00 -22.59
N ALA A 314 -16.90 -5.88 -21.27
CA ALA A 314 -16.61 -6.93 -20.29
C ALA A 314 -17.42 -8.20 -20.56
N GLU A 315 -18.75 -8.07 -20.75
CA GLU A 315 -19.60 -9.21 -21.10
C GLU A 315 -19.16 -9.88 -22.41
N PHE A 316 -18.82 -9.08 -23.41
CA PHE A 316 -18.34 -9.59 -24.69
C PHE A 316 -17.02 -10.34 -24.55
N VAL A 317 -16.06 -9.78 -23.82
CA VAL A 317 -14.76 -10.41 -23.57
C VAL A 317 -14.94 -11.71 -22.82
N GLN A 318 -15.80 -11.75 -21.81
CA GLN A 318 -16.06 -12.97 -21.04
C GLN A 318 -16.65 -14.08 -21.93
N GLN A 319 -17.64 -13.75 -22.77
CA GLN A 319 -18.25 -14.69 -23.70
C GLN A 319 -17.26 -15.15 -24.78
N ASP A 320 -16.48 -14.23 -25.34
CA ASP A 320 -15.55 -14.52 -26.44
C ASP A 320 -14.30 -15.25 -25.94
N PHE A 321 -13.85 -14.99 -24.71
CA PHE A 321 -12.80 -15.74 -24.04
C PHE A 321 -13.26 -17.18 -23.79
N ALA A 322 -14.47 -17.40 -23.27
CA ALA A 322 -15.02 -18.75 -23.11
C ALA A 322 -15.17 -19.49 -24.45
N HIS A 323 -15.61 -18.79 -25.50
CA HIS A 323 -15.66 -19.35 -26.86
C HIS A 323 -14.26 -19.68 -27.41
N ALA A 324 -13.27 -18.84 -27.12
CA ALA A 324 -11.88 -19.11 -27.45
C ALA A 324 -11.38 -20.35 -26.70
N GLU A 325 -11.59 -20.47 -25.39
CA GLU A 325 -11.19 -21.65 -24.62
C GLU A 325 -11.83 -22.95 -25.14
N ALA A 326 -13.09 -22.90 -25.58
CA ALA A 326 -13.80 -24.01 -26.20
C ALA A 326 -13.25 -24.41 -27.59
N GLY A 327 -12.23 -23.72 -28.11
CA GLY A 327 -11.59 -24.03 -29.39
C GLY A 327 -12.28 -23.40 -30.59
N GLY A 328 -13.29 -22.54 -30.38
CA GLY A 328 -13.98 -21.84 -31.45
C GLY A 328 -13.04 -20.87 -32.20
N LEU A 329 -13.43 -20.51 -33.43
CA LEU A 329 -12.84 -19.40 -34.18
C LEU A 329 -13.90 -18.32 -34.40
N PRO A 330 -13.53 -17.03 -34.30
CA PRO A 330 -14.49 -15.95 -34.44
C PRO A 330 -15.05 -15.90 -35.85
N SER A 331 -16.38 -15.78 -35.98
CA SER A 331 -17.03 -15.58 -37.27
C SER A 331 -16.71 -14.19 -37.82
N LEU A 332 -15.86 -14.13 -38.84
CA LEU A 332 -15.55 -12.89 -39.55
C LEU A 332 -16.38 -12.81 -40.83
N SER A 333 -17.32 -11.86 -40.89
CA SER A 333 -17.97 -11.48 -42.14
C SER A 333 -16.93 -10.84 -43.06
N ARG A 334 -16.59 -11.53 -44.16
CA ARG A 334 -15.57 -11.12 -45.12
C ARG A 334 -15.90 -9.72 -45.70
N PRO A 335 -14.99 -8.74 -45.66
CA PRO A 335 -15.14 -7.54 -46.47
C PRO A 335 -14.99 -7.97 -47.94
N THR A 336 -16.07 -7.90 -48.72
CA THR A 336 -16.02 -8.11 -50.17
C THR A 336 -15.25 -6.96 -50.81
N VAL A 337 -13.94 -7.14 -51.03
CA VAL A 337 -13.19 -6.29 -51.96
C VAL A 337 -13.63 -6.68 -53.37
N ALA A 338 -14.43 -5.82 -53.99
CA ALA A 338 -14.82 -5.97 -55.39
C ALA A 338 -13.56 -5.95 -56.26
N LYS A 339 -13.19 -7.12 -56.78
CA LYS A 339 -12.10 -7.25 -57.75
C LYS A 339 -12.61 -6.74 -59.09
N ALA A 340 -12.34 -5.47 -59.40
CA ALA A 340 -12.54 -4.92 -60.74
C ALA A 340 -11.71 -5.75 -61.72
N ARG A 341 -12.38 -6.59 -62.51
CA ARG A 341 -11.80 -7.41 -63.56
C ARG A 341 -11.68 -6.50 -64.78
N SER A 342 -10.48 -6.03 -65.09
CA SER A 342 -10.19 -5.41 -66.38
C SER A 342 -10.40 -6.47 -67.48
N LYS A 343 -11.50 -6.33 -68.23
CA LYS A 343 -11.62 -6.99 -69.53
C LYS A 343 -10.67 -6.27 -70.49
N THR A 344 -9.64 -6.99 -70.92
CA THR A 344 -8.97 -6.73 -72.18
C THR A 344 -9.90 -7.23 -73.27
N ASP A 345 -10.54 -6.32 -73.98
CA ASP A 345 -11.25 -6.63 -75.21
C ASP A 345 -10.21 -6.88 -76.31
N THR A 346 -10.17 -8.10 -76.80
CA THR A 346 -9.70 -8.45 -78.15
C THR A 346 -10.94 -8.73 -78.97
N ASP A 347 -11.29 -7.81 -79.86
CA ASP A 347 -11.55 -8.03 -81.29
C ASP A 347 -11.82 -6.69 -81.99
#